data_AF-A0A537XAL0-F1
#
_entry.id   AF-A0A537XAL0-F1
#
_cell.length_a   1.000
_cell.length_b   1.000
_cell.length_c   1.000
_cell.angle_alpha   90.00
_cell.angle_beta   90.00
_cell.angle_gamma   90.00
#
_symmetry.space_group_name_H-M   'P 1'
#
loop_
_entity.id
_entity.type
_entity.pdbx_description
1 polymer ?
#
loop_
_entity_poly.entity_id
_entity_poly.type
_entity_poly.pdbx_seq_one_letter_code
_entity_poly.pdbx_strand_id
1 'polypeptide(L)'
;KLSSIVGGIRAAGADVMAHGSLKTAPKGYPKDHRRVEFLRLKGLAAWKDWPAGPWLGTPEALERIRGFLRDAAPLNEWLEKYVGPSTLPAQRR
;
A
#
# COMPACT_ATOMS: atom_id res chain seq x y z
N LYS A 1 12.87 -2.27 -6.51
CA LYS A 1 11.63 -3.05 -6.80
C LYS A 1 10.46 -2.51 -5.97
N LEU A 2 10.27 -2.86 -4.70
CA LEU A 2 9.17 -2.28 -3.88
C LEU A 2 9.23 -0.75 -3.71
N SER A 3 10.41 -0.20 -3.36
CA SER A 3 10.58 1.26 -3.21
C SER A 3 10.20 2.06 -4.46
N SER A 4 10.45 1.49 -5.65
CA SER A 4 10.09 2.11 -6.93
C SER A 4 8.58 2.07 -7.17
N ILE A 5 7.91 0.97 -6.80
CA ILE A 5 6.46 0.84 -6.88
C ILE A 5 5.79 1.87 -5.97
N VAL A 6 6.25 1.97 -4.73
CA VAL A 6 5.76 2.98 -3.78
C VAL A 6 5.99 4.41 -4.31
N GLY A 7 7.15 4.66 -4.94
CA GLY A 7 7.43 5.93 -5.61
C GLY A 7 6.45 6.23 -6.75
N GLY A 8 6.11 5.24 -7.57
CA GLY A 8 5.14 5.37 -8.65
C GLY A 8 3.73 5.70 -8.16
N ILE A 9 3.26 5.00 -7.12
CA ILE A 9 1.95 5.27 -6.49
C ILE A 9 1.88 6.70 -5.95
N ARG A 10 2.96 7.16 -5.31
CA ARG A 10 3.07 8.54 -4.81
C ARG A 10 3.09 9.57 -5.93
N ALA A 11 3.78 9.30 -7.02
CA ALA A 11 3.78 10.17 -8.20
C ALA A 11 2.40 10.27 -8.87
N ALA A 12 1.57 9.23 -8.79
CA ALA A 12 0.17 9.24 -9.23
C ALA A 12 -0.80 9.95 -8.24
N GLY A 13 -0.26 10.54 -7.17
CA GLY A 13 -1.02 11.29 -6.17
C GLY A 13 -1.86 10.42 -5.24
N ALA A 14 -1.52 9.15 -5.09
CA ALA A 14 -1.99 8.30 -3.99
C ALA A 14 -0.88 8.15 -2.95
N ASP A 15 -1.17 7.57 -1.79
CA ASP A 15 -0.16 7.26 -0.78
C ASP A 15 -0.13 5.76 -0.45
N VAL A 16 0.87 5.35 0.32
CA VAL A 16 1.02 3.99 0.82
C VAL A 16 1.07 4.04 2.34
N MET A 17 0.10 3.38 2.97
CA MET A 17 -0.05 3.26 4.41
C MET A 17 0.22 1.84 4.89
N ALA A 18 0.44 1.71 6.20
CA ALA A 18 0.49 0.43 6.90
C ALA A 18 -0.45 0.50 8.10
N HIS A 19 -1.02 -0.64 8.52
CA HIS A 19 -1.90 -0.66 9.69
C HIS A 19 -1.13 -0.56 11.02
N GLY A 20 0.20 -0.52 10.96
CA GLY A 20 1.07 -0.27 12.10
C GLY A 20 2.54 -0.34 11.70
N SER A 21 3.42 0.02 12.64
CA SER A 21 4.87 -0.07 12.46
C SER A 21 5.53 -0.56 13.75
N LEU A 22 6.61 -1.33 13.61
CA LEU A 22 7.48 -1.72 14.71
C LEU A 22 8.34 -0.54 15.17
N LYS A 23 8.64 -0.47 16.47
CA LYS A 23 9.49 0.60 17.03
C LYS A 23 10.94 0.54 16.55
N THR A 24 11.45 -0.65 16.27
CA THR A 24 12.83 -0.92 15.84
C THR A 24 12.84 -1.97 14.72
N ALA A 25 14.00 -2.18 14.10
CA ALA A 25 14.22 -3.25 13.14
C ALA A 25 13.72 -4.61 13.69
N PRO A 26 13.04 -5.43 12.87
CA PRO A 26 12.60 -6.76 13.28
C PRO A 26 13.80 -7.67 13.60
N LYS A 27 13.55 -8.73 14.37
CA LYS A 27 14.57 -9.72 14.74
C LYS A 27 15.27 -10.26 13.48
N GLY A 28 16.60 -10.32 13.52
CA GLY A 28 17.41 -10.80 12.40
C GLY A 28 17.86 -9.74 11.40
N TYR A 29 17.47 -8.47 11.59
CA TYR A 29 17.93 -7.36 10.74
C TYR A 29 18.70 -6.30 11.54
N PRO A 30 19.80 -5.76 11.00
CA PRO A 30 20.48 -4.59 11.57
C PRO A 30 19.57 -3.36 11.65
N LYS A 31 19.81 -2.49 12.63
CA LYS A 31 19.06 -1.23 12.81
C LYS A 31 19.22 -0.27 11.63
N ASP A 32 20.38 -0.29 10.98
CA ASP A 32 20.77 0.54 9.84
C ASP A 32 20.53 -0.15 8.49
N HIS A 33 19.76 -1.24 8.46
CA HIS A 33 19.48 -1.94 7.21
C HIS A 33 18.79 -1.00 6.20
N ARG A 34 19.26 -0.98 4.94
CA ARG A 34 18.77 -0.04 3.90
C ARG A 34 17.26 -0.04 3.64
N ARG A 35 16.55 -1.08 4.09
CA ARG A 35 15.09 -1.24 3.96
C ARG A 35 14.37 -1.26 5.31
N VAL A 36 15.04 -0.85 6.39
CA VAL A 36 14.49 -0.95 7.76
C VAL A 36 13.13 -0.27 7.87
N GLU A 37 12.93 0.85 7.18
CA GLU A 37 11.66 1.56 7.17
C GLU A 37 10.52 0.74 6.56
N PHE A 38 10.77 -0.08 5.55
CA PHE A 38 9.76 -1.01 5.01
C PHE A 38 9.62 -2.27 5.88
N LEU A 39 10.72 -2.78 6.43
CA LEU A 39 10.71 -3.99 7.28
C LEU A 39 9.94 -3.79 8.59
N ARG A 40 9.82 -2.56 9.05
CA ARG A 40 9.07 -2.22 10.27
C ARG A 40 7.56 -2.19 10.04
N LEU A 41 7.09 -2.04 8.80
CA LEU A 41 5.68 -1.88 8.50
C LEU A 41 4.92 -3.20 8.71
N LYS A 42 3.79 -3.12 9.40
CA LYS A 42 2.82 -4.21 9.53
C LYS A 42 1.80 -4.03 8.42
N GLY A 43 1.98 -4.77 7.33
CA GLY A 43 1.17 -4.64 6.13
C GLY A 43 1.46 -3.39 5.30
N LEU A 44 0.91 -3.36 4.09
CA LEU A 44 0.98 -2.25 3.16
C LEU A 44 -0.36 -2.15 2.43
N ALA A 45 -0.85 -0.93 2.23
CA ALA A 45 -2.02 -0.64 1.42
C ALA A 45 -1.78 0.66 0.65
N ALA A 46 -2.18 0.70 -0.62
CA ALA A 46 -2.32 1.96 -1.34
C ALA A 46 -3.62 2.64 -0.89
N TRP A 47 -3.60 3.96 -0.77
CA TRP A 47 -4.75 4.74 -0.30
C TRP A 47 -4.80 6.09 -1.02
N LYS A 48 -6.01 6.61 -1.25
CA LYS A 48 -6.22 7.95 -1.77
C LYS A 48 -7.52 8.52 -1.22
N ASP A 49 -7.43 9.73 -0.69
CA ASP A 49 -8.60 10.51 -0.29
C ASP A 49 -8.96 11.50 -1.39
N TRP A 50 -10.26 11.64 -1.63
CA TRP A 50 -10.80 12.67 -2.50
C TRP A 50 -11.82 13.51 -1.72
N PRO A 51 -11.78 14.86 -1.83
CA PRO A 51 -12.87 15.67 -1.33
C PRO A 51 -14.16 15.33 -2.09
N ALA A 52 -15.26 15.26 -1.34
CA ALA A 52 -16.58 15.11 -1.94
C ALA A 52 -16.86 16.26 -2.91
N GLY A 53 -17.49 15.96 -4.03
CA GLY A 53 -17.81 16.96 -5.05
C GLY A 53 -18.83 16.44 -6.07
N PRO A 54 -19.24 17.31 -7.02
CA PRO A 54 -20.31 17.00 -7.99
C PRO A 54 -20.04 15.74 -8.83
N TRP A 55 -18.76 15.38 -9.02
CA TRP A 55 -18.32 14.20 -9.76
C TRP A 55 -18.72 12.87 -9.11
N LEU A 56 -19.11 12.85 -7.82
CA LEU A 56 -19.36 11.61 -7.10
C LEU A 56 -20.61 10.86 -7.61
N GLY A 57 -21.59 11.60 -8.13
CA GLY A 57 -22.83 11.05 -8.69
C GLY A 57 -22.77 10.76 -10.19
N THR A 58 -21.59 10.87 -10.81
CA THR A 58 -21.43 10.82 -12.26
C THR A 58 -20.45 9.71 -12.68
N PRO A 59 -20.41 9.30 -13.97
CA PRO A 59 -19.49 8.25 -14.44
C PRO A 59 -18.00 8.52 -14.15
N GLU A 60 -17.62 9.78 -13.98
CA GLU A 60 -16.28 10.23 -13.60
C GLU A 60 -15.79 9.60 -12.28
N ALA A 61 -16.70 9.28 -11.34
CA ALA A 61 -16.35 8.57 -10.12
C ALA A 61 -15.75 7.19 -10.42
N LEU A 62 -16.34 6.45 -11.36
CA LEU A 62 -15.84 5.14 -11.77
C LEU A 62 -14.46 5.27 -12.40
N GLU A 63 -14.25 6.26 -13.27
CA GLU A 63 -12.95 6.46 -13.92
C GLU A 63 -11.84 6.81 -12.92
N ARG A 64 -12.14 7.64 -11.91
CA ARG A 64 -11.20 7.94 -10.81
C ARG A 64 -10.80 6.69 -10.04
N ILE A 65 -11.78 5.87 -9.66
CA ILE A 65 -11.54 4.62 -8.91
C ILE A 65 -10.74 3.64 -9.78
N ARG A 66 -11.12 3.47 -11.06
CA ARG A 66 -10.38 2.60 -11.99
C ARG A 66 -8.94 3.06 -12.19
N GLY A 67 -8.70 4.37 -12.31
CA GLY A 67 -7.36 4.95 -12.38
C GLY A 67 -6.53 4.57 -11.15
N PHE A 68 -7.04 4.85 -9.95
CA PHE A 68 -6.37 4.50 -8.70
C PHE A 68 -6.08 2.99 -8.58
N LEU A 69 -7.03 2.13 -8.93
CA LEU A 69 -6.84 0.68 -8.86
C LEU A 69 -5.78 0.19 -9.85
N ARG A 70 -5.68 0.79 -11.04
CA ARG A 70 -4.62 0.49 -12.01
C ARG A 70 -3.25 0.94 -11.48
N ASP A 71 -3.17 2.15 -10.93
CA ASP A 71 -1.93 2.69 -10.36
C ASP A 71 -1.43 1.86 -9.16
N ALA A 72 -2.35 1.29 -8.38
CA ALA A 72 -2.06 0.44 -7.24
C ALA A 72 -1.76 -1.03 -7.61
N ALA A 73 -2.11 -1.49 -8.82
CA ALA A 73 -1.98 -2.89 -9.23
C ALA A 73 -0.55 -3.47 -9.05
N PRO A 74 0.54 -2.74 -9.37
CA PRO A 74 1.90 -3.26 -9.18
C PRO A 74 2.24 -3.56 -7.71
N LEU A 75 1.62 -2.87 -6.74
CA LEU A 75 1.79 -3.18 -5.32
C LEU A 75 1.11 -4.51 -4.97
N ASN A 76 -0.09 -4.75 -5.48
CA ASN A 76 -0.81 -6.01 -5.27
C ASN A 76 -0.05 -7.20 -5.87
N GLU A 77 0.43 -7.07 -7.12
CA GLU A 77 1.24 -8.11 -7.77
C GLU A 77 2.53 -8.40 -6.99
N TRP A 78 3.16 -7.36 -6.44
CA TRP A 78 4.33 -7.52 -5.60
C TRP A 78 4.01 -8.26 -4.30
N LEU A 79 2.91 -7.91 -3.63
CA LEU A 79 2.47 -8.57 -2.40
C LEU A 79 2.12 -10.04 -2.66
N GLU A 80 1.40 -10.34 -3.74
CA GLU A 80 1.07 -11.72 -4.11
C GLU A 80 2.33 -12.55 -4.36
N LYS A 81 3.31 -11.98 -5.06
CA LYS A 81 4.57 -12.68 -5.39
C LYS A 81 5.50 -12.91 -4.20
N TYR A 82 5.60 -11.94 -3.27
CA TYR A 82 6.65 -11.92 -2.25
C TYR A 82 6.14 -12.09 -0.81
N VAL A 83 4.84 -11.93 -0.57
CA VAL A 83 4.20 -12.07 0.75
C VAL A 83 3.24 -13.26 0.75
N GLY A 84 2.40 -13.37 -0.28
CA GLY A 84 1.40 -14.42 -0.40
C GLY A 84 0.22 -14.25 0.57
N PRO A 85 -0.68 -15.24 0.64
CA PRO A 85 -1.84 -15.20 1.53
C PRO A 85 -1.44 -15.20 3.01
N SER A 86 -2.27 -14.56 3.84
CA SER A 86 -2.08 -14.58 5.29
C SER A 86 -2.20 -16.01 5.83
N THR A 87 -1.25 -16.40 6.69
CA THR A 87 -1.33 -17.64 7.49
C THR A 87 -2.00 -17.43 8.84
N LEU A 88 -2.29 -16.18 9.21
CA LEU A 88 -3.05 -15.85 10.41
C LEU A 88 -4.54 -16.16 10.19
N PRO A 89 -5.26 -16.63 11.23
CA PRO A 89 -6.70 -16.82 11.15
C PRO A 89 -7.41 -15.51 10.81
N ALA A 90 -8.48 -15.59 10.01
CA ALA A 90 -9.29 -14.43 9.69
C ALA A 90 -9.81 -13.79 10.98
N GLN A 91 -9.50 -12.50 11.19
CA GLN A 91 -10.08 -11.74 12.28
C GLN A 91 -11.59 -11.61 12.00
N ARG A 92 -12.43 -12.25 12.84
CA ARG A 92 -13.86 -11.96 12.85
C ARG A 92 -14.03 -10.48 13.18
N ARG A 93 -14.71 -9.76 12.29
CA ARG A 93 -15.26 -8.43 12.55
C ARG A 93 -16.59 -8.57 13.27
#